data_AF-A0A3M1TNT6-F1
#
_entry.id   AF-A0A3M1TNT6-F1
#
_cell.length_a   1.000
_cell.length_b   1.000
_cell.length_c   1.000
_cell.angle_alpha   90.00
_cell.angle_beta   90.00
_cell.angle_gamma   90.00
#
_symmetry.space_group_name_H-M   'P 1'
#
loop_
_entity.id
_entity.type
_entity.pdbx_description
1 polymer ?
#
loop_
_entity_poly.entity_id
_entity_poly.type
_entity_poly.pdbx_seq_one_letter_code
_entity_poly.pdbx_strand_id
1 'polypeptide(L)'
;MHQGPLSAGLHHRGDGHALREQPRAAAARAAGHRPRHEQGEPRLTTSRSRPAAFLDRDGVLNRRLPGDTYVTRPEELFVLDHALDGLRDLAARGYALVVVTNQRGVARGLMSSADLDEVHAALARRCAEAGVPLDGIYACTHERDAGCACRKPAPGLLFRAAEELGLDISRSLLIGDSDRDIEAGRAAGVPLLLRIDSDADWRPLLERVPRPRSD
;
A
#
# COMPACT_ATOMS: atom_id res chain seq x y z
N MET A 1 -65.85 2.24 2.40
CA MET A 1 -66.09 3.29 3.41
C MET A 1 -64.80 3.38 4.22
N HIS A 2 -63.98 4.43 4.24
CA HIS A 2 -64.21 5.87 4.11
C HIS A 2 -63.19 6.56 3.18
N GLN A 3 -63.64 7.68 2.62
CA GLN A 3 -62.89 8.67 1.87
C GLN A 3 -62.74 9.96 2.72
N GLY A 4 -61.67 10.72 2.45
CA GLY A 4 -61.63 12.20 2.45
C GLY A 4 -60.79 12.88 3.55
N PRO A 5 -60.35 14.16 3.37
CA PRO A 5 -60.36 15.01 2.16
C PRO A 5 -59.04 15.82 1.88
N LEU A 6 -59.13 16.65 0.82
CA LEU A 6 -58.17 17.53 0.14
C LEU A 6 -57.94 18.91 0.80
N SER A 7 -56.85 19.62 0.41
CA SER A 7 -56.71 21.07 0.01
C SER A 7 -55.23 21.51 0.15
N ALA A 8 -54.46 22.08 -0.80
CA ALA A 8 -54.58 23.14 -1.82
C ALA A 8 -54.24 24.58 -1.32
N GLY A 9 -53.27 25.23 -1.99
CA GLY A 9 -52.99 26.69 -1.98
C GLY A 9 -51.62 27.12 -1.44
N LEU A 10 -50.91 28.17 -1.91
CA LEU A 10 -50.79 28.91 -3.19
C LEU A 10 -49.59 29.88 -3.02
N HIS A 11 -48.88 30.14 -4.12
CA HIS A 11 -47.97 31.25 -4.50
C HIS A 11 -47.62 32.41 -3.53
N HIS A 12 -46.34 32.83 -3.53
CA HIS A 12 -45.99 34.21 -3.94
C HIS A 12 -44.55 34.38 -4.45
N ARG A 13 -44.43 35.10 -5.57
CA ARG A 13 -43.20 35.61 -6.20
C ARG A 13 -42.87 37.00 -5.63
N GLY A 14 -41.62 37.43 -5.72
CA GLY A 14 -41.23 38.82 -5.48
C GLY A 14 -39.84 39.12 -6.05
N ASP A 15 -39.80 39.62 -7.28
CA ASP A 15 -38.66 40.26 -7.94
C ASP A 15 -38.45 41.69 -7.39
N GLY A 16 -37.21 42.19 -7.41
CA GLY A 16 -36.91 43.58 -7.05
C GLY A 16 -35.51 44.05 -7.46
N HIS A 17 -35.39 44.59 -8.67
CA HIS A 17 -34.24 45.30 -9.24
C HIS A 17 -34.24 46.80 -8.85
N ALA A 18 -33.08 47.40 -8.56
CA ALA A 18 -32.72 48.83 -8.79
C ALA A 18 -31.22 49.02 -8.43
N LEU A 19 -30.27 49.28 -9.35
CA LEU A 19 -29.88 50.49 -10.12
C LEU A 19 -29.21 51.64 -9.32
N ARG A 20 -27.89 51.83 -9.64
CA ARG A 20 -27.06 53.07 -9.71
C ARG A 20 -26.77 53.80 -8.37
N GLU A 21 -25.59 54.38 -8.10
CA GLU A 21 -24.76 55.34 -8.85
C GLU A 21 -23.26 55.32 -8.44
N GLN A 22 -22.38 55.90 -9.26
CA GLN A 22 -20.98 56.30 -8.95
C GLN A 22 -20.92 57.82 -8.66
N PRO A 23 -19.82 58.37 -8.07
CA PRO A 23 -18.78 58.98 -8.93
C PRO A 23 -17.32 58.99 -8.38
N ARG A 24 -16.37 58.99 -9.34
CA ARG A 24 -15.11 59.80 -9.52
C ARG A 24 -14.11 59.95 -8.35
N ALA A 25 -12.79 60.13 -8.51
CA ALA A 25 -11.74 59.99 -9.53
C ALA A 25 -10.47 60.55 -8.84
N ALA A 26 -9.27 59.98 -9.06
CA ALA A 26 -8.01 60.76 -9.14
C ALA A 26 -6.82 59.83 -9.49
N ALA A 27 -6.04 60.28 -10.46
CA ALA A 27 -4.85 59.63 -10.99
C ALA A 27 -3.59 60.06 -10.24
N ALA A 28 -2.57 59.20 -10.23
CA ALA A 28 -1.17 59.64 -10.26
C ALA A 28 -0.27 58.51 -10.79
N ARG A 29 0.46 58.79 -11.87
CA ARG A 29 1.61 58.01 -12.35
C ARG A 29 2.88 58.55 -11.69
N ALA A 30 3.80 57.68 -11.25
CA ALA A 30 5.25 57.92 -11.36
C ALA A 30 6.08 56.67 -11.02
N ALA A 31 6.90 56.29 -12.01
CA ALA A 31 8.25 55.73 -11.95
C ALA A 31 8.73 54.90 -10.74
N GLY A 32 9.14 53.65 -11.05
CA GLY A 32 10.56 53.29 -10.95
C GLY A 32 11.09 52.78 -9.61
N HIS A 33 10.85 51.51 -9.30
CA HIS A 33 11.86 50.64 -8.69
C HIS A 33 11.45 49.18 -8.92
N ARG A 34 12.21 48.42 -9.71
CA ARG A 34 12.04 46.95 -9.77
C ARG A 34 12.81 46.36 -8.59
N PRO A 35 12.16 45.83 -7.54
CA PRO A 35 12.88 44.94 -6.65
C PRO A 35 13.21 43.68 -7.46
N ARG A 36 14.49 43.32 -7.53
CA ARG A 36 14.89 41.97 -7.90
C ARG A 36 14.27 41.05 -6.85
N HIS A 37 13.16 40.40 -7.21
CA HIS A 37 12.75 39.20 -6.52
C HIS A 37 13.82 38.16 -6.82
N GLU A 38 14.75 37.98 -5.88
CA GLU A 38 15.42 36.69 -5.69
C GLU A 38 14.31 35.67 -5.47
N GLN A 39 13.86 35.08 -6.58
CA GLN A 39 13.09 33.85 -6.55
C GLN A 39 14.08 32.78 -6.12
N GLY A 40 14.19 32.57 -4.82
CA GLY A 40 14.71 31.32 -4.30
C GLY A 40 13.84 30.22 -4.91
N GLU A 41 14.40 29.49 -5.87
CA GLU A 41 13.79 28.26 -6.37
C GLU A 41 13.41 27.40 -5.16
N PRO A 42 12.20 26.78 -5.16
CA PRO A 42 11.90 25.79 -4.16
C PRO A 42 12.92 24.66 -4.37
N ARG A 43 13.92 24.60 -3.48
CA ARG A 43 14.83 23.47 -3.42
C ARG A 43 13.96 22.27 -3.06
N LEU A 44 13.57 21.52 -4.08
CA LEU A 44 12.98 20.18 -3.96
C LEU A 44 13.98 19.39 -3.12
N THR A 45 13.69 19.27 -1.83
CA THR A 45 14.36 18.28 -1.00
C THR A 45 13.88 16.95 -1.55
N THR A 46 14.68 16.36 -2.44
CA THR A 46 14.44 15.03 -2.98
C THR A 46 14.62 14.03 -1.84
N SER A 47 13.62 13.93 -0.98
CA SER A 47 13.45 12.75 -0.14
C SER A 47 13.30 11.60 -1.11
N ARG A 48 14.40 10.88 -1.36
CA ARG A 48 14.37 9.75 -2.29
C ARG A 48 13.52 8.68 -1.65
N SER A 49 12.47 8.28 -2.35
CA SER A 49 11.65 7.13 -1.98
C SER A 49 12.54 5.91 -1.73
N ARG A 50 12.32 5.24 -0.60
CA ARG A 50 13.09 4.05 -0.20
C ARG A 50 12.63 2.84 -1.02
N PRO A 51 13.52 1.91 -1.39
CA PRO A 51 13.10 0.66 -2.01
C PRO A 51 12.41 -0.26 -1.00
N ALA A 52 11.67 -1.25 -1.50
CA ALA A 52 11.00 -2.25 -0.70
C ALA A 52 11.44 -3.67 -1.03
N ALA A 53 11.43 -4.52 -0.01
CA ALA A 53 11.35 -5.95 -0.13
C ALA A 53 9.88 -6.35 0.03
N PHE A 54 9.23 -6.65 -1.10
CA PHE A 54 7.89 -7.23 -1.12
C PHE A 54 7.98 -8.73 -0.85
N LEU A 55 7.27 -9.21 0.15
CA LEU A 55 7.39 -10.59 0.64
C LEU A 55 6.02 -11.25 0.59
N ASP A 56 5.90 -12.44 0.02
CA ASP A 56 4.73 -13.27 0.32
C ASP A 56 4.75 -13.72 1.80
N ARG A 57 3.61 -14.20 2.29
CA ARG A 57 3.45 -14.60 3.70
C ARG A 57 3.68 -16.10 3.88
N ASP A 58 2.73 -16.90 3.38
CA ASP A 58 2.70 -18.34 3.57
C ASP A 58 3.71 -19.02 2.63
N GLY A 59 4.70 -19.73 3.17
CA GLY A 59 5.80 -20.33 2.39
C GLY A 59 7.04 -19.46 2.28
N VAL A 60 7.02 -18.21 2.80
CA VAL A 60 8.14 -17.26 2.72
C VAL A 60 8.51 -16.70 4.09
N LEU A 61 7.53 -16.15 4.83
CA LEU A 61 7.73 -15.65 6.19
C LEU A 61 7.26 -16.65 7.24
N ASN A 62 6.15 -17.32 7.00
CA ASN A 62 5.65 -18.39 7.85
C ASN A 62 5.56 -19.71 7.08
N ARG A 63 5.57 -20.81 7.82
CA ARG A 63 5.35 -22.15 7.27
C ARG A 63 4.05 -22.19 6.46
N ARG A 64 4.11 -22.71 5.24
CA ARG A 64 2.92 -23.00 4.44
C ARG A 64 2.17 -24.20 5.04
N LEU A 65 0.88 -24.04 5.32
CA LEU A 65 0.04 -25.18 5.68
C LEU A 65 -0.21 -26.08 4.45
N PRO A 66 -0.28 -27.41 4.64
CA PRO A 66 -0.42 -28.35 3.53
C PRO A 66 -1.79 -28.25 2.84
N GLY A 67 -1.82 -28.57 1.55
CA GLY A 67 -3.05 -28.56 0.76
C GLY A 67 -3.63 -27.15 0.54
N ASP A 68 -4.95 -27.05 0.39
CA ASP A 68 -5.67 -25.79 0.23
C ASP A 68 -6.21 -25.30 1.59
N THR A 69 -5.36 -25.31 2.61
CA THR A 69 -5.65 -24.83 3.99
C THR A 69 -5.05 -23.44 4.22
N TYR A 70 -5.50 -22.77 5.29
CA TYR A 70 -5.18 -21.38 5.58
C TYR A 70 -4.80 -21.24 7.05
N VAL A 71 -3.82 -20.39 7.34
CA VAL A 71 -3.58 -19.91 8.70
C VAL A 71 -4.74 -18.98 9.06
N THR A 72 -5.64 -19.48 9.89
CA THR A 72 -6.88 -18.79 10.31
C THR A 72 -6.79 -18.22 11.71
N ARG A 73 -5.79 -18.65 12.49
CA ARG A 73 -5.60 -18.20 13.87
C ARG A 73 -4.12 -17.91 14.18
N PRO A 74 -3.82 -16.99 15.11
CA PRO A 74 -2.45 -16.68 15.52
C PRO A 74 -1.60 -17.89 15.94
N GLU A 75 -2.21 -18.93 16.50
CA GLU A 75 -1.54 -20.14 16.98
C GLU A 75 -1.06 -21.04 15.83
N GLU A 76 -1.70 -20.94 14.67
CA GLU A 76 -1.34 -21.68 13.45
C GLU A 76 -0.20 -20.99 12.68
N LEU A 77 0.11 -19.73 13.02
CA LEU A 77 1.18 -18.98 12.41
C LEU A 77 2.52 -19.44 12.97
N PHE A 78 3.34 -20.10 12.14
CA PHE A 78 4.71 -20.49 12.49
C PHE A 78 5.70 -19.69 11.66
N VAL A 79 6.16 -18.56 12.19
CA VAL A 79 7.19 -17.72 11.54
C VAL A 79 8.51 -18.49 11.47
N LEU A 80 9.16 -18.44 10.32
CA LEU A 80 10.40 -19.16 10.04
C LEU A 80 11.60 -18.35 10.57
N ASP A 81 12.48 -18.99 11.36
CA ASP A 81 13.64 -18.31 11.97
C ASP A 81 14.56 -17.68 10.92
N HIS A 82 14.83 -18.41 9.83
CA HIS A 82 15.64 -17.90 8.73
C HIS A 82 14.98 -16.72 8.01
N ALA A 83 13.65 -16.63 8.01
CA ALA A 83 12.96 -15.49 7.43
C ALA A 83 13.17 -14.24 8.28
N LEU A 84 13.12 -14.35 9.62
CA LEU A 84 13.44 -13.24 10.53
C LEU A 84 14.88 -12.73 10.34
N ASP A 85 15.84 -13.65 10.19
CA ASP A 85 17.23 -13.30 9.88
C ASP A 85 17.36 -12.59 8.52
N GLY A 86 16.69 -13.09 7.48
CA GLY A 86 16.69 -12.45 6.17
C GLY A 86 16.02 -11.07 6.18
N LEU A 87 14.98 -10.88 6.99
CA LEU A 87 14.35 -9.57 7.19
C LEU A 87 15.32 -8.58 7.86
N ARG A 88 16.14 -9.04 8.83
CA ARG A 88 17.18 -8.20 9.46
C ARG A 88 18.19 -7.73 8.42
N ASP A 89 18.63 -8.64 7.56
CA ASP A 89 19.57 -8.31 6.50
C ASP A 89 19.00 -7.31 5.49
N LEU A 90 17.73 -7.47 5.11
CA LEU A 90 17.05 -6.55 4.19
C LEU A 90 16.83 -5.17 4.82
N ALA A 91 16.39 -5.11 6.08
CA ALA A 91 16.23 -3.87 6.83
C ALA A 91 17.57 -3.15 7.02
N ALA A 92 18.63 -3.87 7.36
CA ALA A 92 19.99 -3.31 7.50
C ALA A 92 20.55 -2.75 6.18
N ARG A 93 20.04 -3.22 5.04
CA ARG A 93 20.35 -2.67 3.71
C ARG A 93 19.47 -1.46 3.36
N GLY A 94 18.47 -1.12 4.16
CA GLY A 94 17.58 0.03 3.92
C GLY A 94 16.38 -0.26 3.03
N TYR A 95 15.98 -1.53 2.90
CA TYR A 95 14.69 -1.88 2.28
C TYR A 95 13.55 -1.72 3.28
N ALA A 96 12.41 -1.22 2.81
CA ALA A 96 11.13 -1.38 3.47
C ALA A 96 10.72 -2.85 3.50
N LEU A 97 10.23 -3.37 4.62
CA LEU A 97 9.75 -4.74 4.76
C LEU A 97 8.24 -4.77 4.59
N VAL A 98 7.75 -5.19 3.42
CA VAL A 98 6.33 -5.12 3.08
C VAL A 98 5.80 -6.51 2.73
N VAL A 99 4.77 -6.95 3.46
CA VAL A 99 4.09 -8.21 3.14
C VAL A 99 2.98 -7.95 2.13
N VAL A 100 2.95 -8.73 1.05
CA VAL A 100 1.89 -8.73 0.03
C VAL A 100 1.35 -10.15 -0.15
N THR A 101 0.10 -10.41 0.23
CA THR A 101 -0.41 -11.80 0.34
C THR A 101 -1.83 -11.99 -0.18
N ASN A 102 -2.14 -13.21 -0.66
CA ASN A 102 -3.49 -13.61 -1.09
C ASN A 102 -4.15 -14.46 0.01
N GLN A 103 -5.14 -13.91 0.71
CA GLN A 103 -5.82 -14.53 1.86
C GLN A 103 -7.27 -14.90 1.54
N ARG A 104 -7.41 -15.86 0.62
CA ARG A 104 -8.70 -16.35 0.09
C ARG A 104 -9.60 -17.01 1.14
N GLY A 105 -9.05 -17.41 2.28
CA GLY A 105 -9.81 -18.00 3.39
C GLY A 105 -10.97 -17.11 3.84
N VAL A 106 -10.83 -15.79 3.72
CA VAL A 106 -11.91 -14.82 4.01
C VAL A 106 -13.08 -14.96 3.04
N ALA A 107 -12.84 -14.90 1.71
CA ALA A 107 -13.91 -15.09 0.73
C ALA A 107 -14.58 -16.47 0.79
N ARG A 108 -13.85 -17.48 1.27
CA ARG A 108 -14.38 -18.83 1.48
C ARG A 108 -15.18 -18.99 2.78
N GLY A 109 -15.25 -17.96 3.62
CA GLY A 109 -15.90 -18.01 4.93
C GLY A 109 -15.19 -18.92 5.95
N LEU A 110 -13.90 -19.23 5.72
CA LEU A 110 -13.10 -20.03 6.64
C LEU A 110 -12.58 -19.21 7.82
N MET A 111 -12.48 -17.90 7.65
CA MET A 111 -12.14 -16.93 8.69
C MET A 111 -12.78 -15.58 8.38
N SER A 112 -13.03 -14.77 9.39
CA SER A 112 -13.48 -13.40 9.24
C SER A 112 -12.32 -12.47 8.83
N SER A 113 -12.63 -11.24 8.41
CA SER A 113 -11.59 -10.22 8.23
C SER A 113 -10.89 -9.88 9.55
N ALA A 114 -11.62 -9.91 10.67
CA ALA A 114 -11.05 -9.65 11.99
C ALA A 114 -10.09 -10.77 12.41
N ASP A 115 -10.43 -12.03 12.13
CA ASP A 115 -9.54 -13.18 12.39
C ASP A 115 -8.24 -13.04 11.59
N LEU A 116 -8.34 -12.59 10.33
CA LEU A 116 -7.16 -12.30 9.50
C LEU A 116 -6.32 -11.16 10.09
N ASP A 117 -6.96 -10.11 10.60
CA ASP A 117 -6.26 -8.99 11.26
C ASP A 117 -5.53 -9.48 12.52
N GLU A 118 -6.10 -10.41 13.29
CA GLU A 118 -5.44 -11.03 14.44
C GLU A 118 -4.19 -11.83 14.03
N VAL A 119 -4.27 -12.61 12.95
CA VAL A 119 -3.13 -13.34 12.37
C VAL A 119 -2.03 -12.36 11.92
N HIS A 120 -2.40 -11.28 11.23
CA HIS A 120 -1.44 -10.26 10.79
C HIS A 120 -0.84 -9.49 11.96
N ALA A 121 -1.61 -9.18 12.99
CA ALA A 121 -1.10 -8.57 14.21
C ALA A 121 -0.10 -9.50 14.92
N ALA A 122 -0.36 -10.81 14.93
CA ALA A 122 0.57 -11.79 15.47
C ALA A 122 1.88 -11.85 14.65
N LEU A 123 1.79 -11.82 13.33
CA LEU A 123 2.98 -11.74 12.46
C LEU A 123 3.80 -10.48 12.76
N ALA A 124 3.15 -9.32 12.75
CA ALA A 124 3.80 -8.04 13.01
C ALA A 124 4.48 -7.99 14.39
N ARG A 125 3.81 -8.49 15.44
CA ARG A 125 4.38 -8.60 16.79
C ARG A 125 5.64 -9.46 16.82
N ARG A 126 5.58 -10.67 16.24
CA ARG A 126 6.74 -11.59 16.21
C ARG A 126 7.93 -11.00 15.46
N CYS A 127 7.68 -10.31 14.35
CA CYS A 127 8.71 -9.58 13.60
C CYS A 127 9.30 -8.42 14.44
N ALA A 128 8.46 -7.64 15.13
CA ALA A 128 8.91 -6.55 16.00
C ALA A 128 9.72 -7.05 17.21
N GLU A 129 9.29 -8.14 17.87
CA GLU A 129 10.01 -8.82 18.96
C GLU A 129 11.39 -9.33 18.51
N ALA A 130 11.50 -9.72 17.23
CA ALA A 130 12.75 -10.10 16.59
C ALA A 130 13.63 -8.89 16.18
N GLY A 131 13.19 -7.65 16.43
CA GLY A 131 13.92 -6.43 16.08
C GLY A 131 13.76 -5.99 14.62
N VAL A 132 12.78 -6.54 13.89
CA VAL A 132 12.50 -6.25 12.48
C VAL A 132 11.02 -5.93 12.26
N PRO A 133 10.53 -4.77 12.74
CA PRO A 133 9.15 -4.37 12.50
C PRO A 133 8.86 -4.29 11.00
N LEU A 134 7.68 -4.76 10.60
CA LEU A 134 7.20 -4.66 9.22
C LEU A 134 6.68 -3.25 8.95
N ASP A 135 6.92 -2.74 7.74
CA ASP A 135 6.42 -1.44 7.29
C ASP A 135 4.95 -1.47 6.87
N GLY A 136 4.47 -2.64 6.45
CA GLY A 136 3.07 -2.82 6.07
C GLY A 136 2.73 -4.26 5.71
N ILE A 137 1.45 -4.61 5.90
CA ILE A 137 0.89 -5.90 5.50
C ILE A 137 -0.33 -5.62 4.62
N TYR A 138 -0.27 -6.11 3.39
CA TYR A 138 -1.26 -5.88 2.35
C TYR A 138 -1.83 -7.23 1.91
N ALA A 139 -3.14 -7.40 2.07
CA ALA A 139 -3.80 -8.67 1.78
C ALA A 139 -4.94 -8.50 0.78
N CYS A 140 -5.01 -9.41 -0.19
CA CYS A 140 -6.19 -9.61 -1.02
C CYS A 140 -7.04 -10.72 -0.40
N THR A 141 -8.27 -10.40 0.00
CA THR A 141 -9.22 -11.35 0.61
C THR A 141 -10.21 -11.98 -0.37
N HIS A 142 -10.17 -11.56 -1.64
CA HIS A 142 -11.12 -11.98 -2.68
C HIS A 142 -10.90 -13.41 -3.21
N GLU A 143 -11.98 -13.98 -3.75
CA GLU A 143 -11.99 -15.25 -4.49
C GLU A 143 -11.26 -15.12 -5.84
N ARG A 144 -10.91 -16.26 -6.46
CA ARG A 144 -10.11 -16.32 -7.70
C ARG A 144 -10.72 -15.51 -8.85
N ASP A 145 -12.02 -15.61 -9.04
CA ASP A 145 -12.72 -15.06 -10.21
C ASP A 145 -13.36 -13.70 -9.93
N ALA A 146 -12.98 -13.04 -8.83
CA ALA A 146 -13.56 -11.76 -8.41
C ALA A 146 -13.18 -10.58 -9.31
N GLY A 147 -12.30 -10.75 -10.30
CA GLY A 147 -11.86 -9.68 -11.21
C GLY A 147 -11.15 -8.50 -10.53
N CYS A 148 -10.71 -8.67 -9.27
CA CYS A 148 -10.07 -7.60 -8.52
C CYS A 148 -8.64 -7.35 -8.98
N ALA A 149 -8.19 -6.10 -8.90
CA ALA A 149 -6.83 -5.71 -9.29
C ALA A 149 -5.75 -6.08 -8.25
N CYS A 150 -6.15 -6.51 -7.04
CA CYS A 150 -5.23 -6.76 -5.93
C CYS A 150 -4.76 -8.22 -5.82
N ARG A 151 -5.52 -9.20 -6.33
CA ARG A 151 -5.16 -10.61 -6.19
C ARG A 151 -3.96 -10.96 -7.08
N LYS A 152 -2.84 -11.37 -6.49
CA LYS A 152 -1.69 -11.87 -7.27
C LYS A 152 -2.14 -13.02 -8.19
N PRO A 153 -1.85 -12.98 -9.51
CA PRO A 153 -0.75 -12.25 -10.15
C PRO A 153 -1.00 -10.78 -10.53
N ALA A 154 -2.16 -10.19 -10.21
CA ALA A 154 -2.35 -8.77 -10.40
C ALA A 154 -1.44 -7.94 -9.45
N PRO A 155 -0.84 -6.83 -9.93
CA PRO A 155 0.15 -6.07 -9.17
C PRO A 155 -0.44 -5.08 -8.14
N GLY A 156 -1.77 -5.01 -7.98
CA GLY A 156 -2.43 -3.92 -7.26
C GLY A 156 -2.00 -3.76 -5.80
N LEU A 157 -1.67 -4.83 -5.08
CA LEU A 157 -1.18 -4.72 -3.70
C LEU A 157 0.21 -4.07 -3.64
N LEU A 158 1.08 -4.32 -4.63
CA LEU A 158 2.42 -3.73 -4.68
C LEU A 158 2.33 -2.22 -4.95
N PHE A 159 1.48 -1.81 -5.90
CA PHE A 159 1.25 -0.40 -6.19
C PHE A 159 0.63 0.33 -5.00
N ARG A 160 -0.38 -0.27 -4.36
CA ARG A 160 -1.01 0.29 -3.17
C ARG A 160 0.02 0.51 -2.05
N ALA A 161 0.83 -0.50 -1.76
CA ALA A 161 1.86 -0.39 -0.75
C ALA A 161 2.89 0.68 -1.09
N ALA A 162 3.32 0.76 -2.36
CA ALA A 162 4.29 1.75 -2.79
C ALA A 162 3.76 3.18 -2.69
N GLU A 163 2.50 3.41 -3.03
CA GLU A 163 1.84 4.70 -2.89
C GLU A 163 1.70 5.11 -1.41
N GLU A 164 1.13 4.24 -0.58
CA GLU A 164 0.86 4.53 0.83
C GLU A 164 2.14 4.74 1.66
N LEU A 165 3.22 4.03 1.33
CA LEU A 165 4.49 4.07 2.08
C LEU A 165 5.60 4.90 1.40
N GLY A 166 5.32 5.52 0.25
CA GLY A 166 6.28 6.32 -0.51
C GLY A 166 7.50 5.52 -1.00
N LEU A 167 7.27 4.33 -1.58
CA LEU A 167 8.31 3.37 -1.96
C LEU A 167 8.68 3.47 -3.44
N ASP A 168 9.94 3.16 -3.75
CA ASP A 168 10.44 3.07 -5.11
C ASP A 168 10.44 1.63 -5.63
N ILE A 169 9.43 1.27 -6.42
CA ILE A 169 9.31 -0.06 -7.04
C ILE A 169 10.51 -0.37 -7.96
N SER A 170 11.06 0.63 -8.66
CA SER A 170 12.15 0.44 -9.63
C SER A 170 13.48 0.01 -8.98
N ARG A 171 13.58 0.13 -7.67
CA ARG A 171 14.72 -0.30 -6.85
C ARG A 171 14.36 -1.41 -5.85
N SER A 172 13.14 -1.92 -5.94
CA SER A 172 12.59 -2.92 -5.02
C SER A 172 12.94 -4.35 -5.45
N LEU A 173 12.64 -5.30 -4.57
CA LEU A 173 12.68 -6.73 -4.86
C LEU A 173 11.39 -7.40 -4.40
N LEU A 174 11.10 -8.57 -4.96
CA LEU A 174 10.01 -9.43 -4.50
C LEU A 174 10.53 -10.83 -4.21
N ILE A 175 10.11 -11.41 -3.08
CA ILE A 175 10.36 -12.80 -2.70
C ILE A 175 9.03 -13.53 -2.58
N GLY A 176 8.87 -14.62 -3.32
CA GLY A 176 7.64 -15.41 -3.38
C GLY A 176 7.90 -16.88 -3.64
N ASP A 177 6.99 -17.73 -3.15
CA ASP A 177 7.06 -19.18 -3.32
C ASP A 177 6.11 -19.71 -4.40
N SER A 178 5.45 -18.82 -5.15
CA SER A 178 4.58 -19.19 -6.26
C SER A 178 4.82 -18.33 -7.49
N ASP A 179 4.49 -18.87 -8.66
CA ASP A 179 4.70 -18.17 -9.93
C ASP A 179 3.85 -16.91 -10.03
N ARG A 180 2.69 -16.89 -9.33
CA ARG A 180 1.82 -15.72 -9.22
C ARG A 180 2.50 -14.53 -8.55
N ASP A 181 3.41 -14.80 -7.61
CA ASP A 181 4.16 -13.74 -6.91
C ASP A 181 5.13 -13.07 -7.88
N ILE A 182 5.82 -13.90 -8.67
CA ILE A 182 6.77 -13.45 -9.70
C ILE A 182 6.06 -12.70 -10.82
N GLU A 183 4.89 -13.18 -11.26
CA GLU A 183 4.06 -12.50 -12.23
C GLU A 183 3.58 -11.14 -11.72
N ALA A 184 3.15 -11.05 -10.46
CA ALA A 184 2.76 -9.77 -9.84
C ALA A 184 3.93 -8.79 -9.76
N GLY A 185 5.10 -9.25 -9.33
CA GLY A 185 6.31 -8.43 -9.29
C GLY A 185 6.72 -7.95 -10.68
N ARG A 186 6.67 -8.83 -11.69
CA ARG A 186 6.97 -8.48 -13.09
C ARG A 186 5.97 -7.45 -13.63
N ALA A 187 4.68 -7.65 -13.39
CA ALA A 187 3.63 -6.72 -13.80
C ALA A 187 3.75 -5.34 -13.11
N ALA A 188 4.29 -5.31 -11.89
CA ALA A 188 4.57 -4.07 -11.18
C ALA A 188 5.87 -3.38 -11.63
N GLY A 189 6.74 -4.05 -12.39
CA GLY A 189 8.05 -3.53 -12.77
C GLY A 189 9.13 -3.66 -11.68
N VAL A 190 8.98 -4.61 -10.76
CA VAL A 190 10.00 -4.94 -9.76
C VAL A 190 11.19 -5.60 -10.48
N PRO A 191 12.42 -5.07 -10.36
CA PRO A 191 13.57 -5.53 -11.15
C PRO A 191 14.15 -6.87 -10.67
N LEU A 192 14.05 -7.18 -9.37
CA LEU A 192 14.59 -8.41 -8.80
C LEU A 192 13.46 -9.27 -8.23
N LEU A 193 13.27 -10.44 -8.84
CA LEU A 193 12.24 -11.40 -8.49
C LEU A 193 12.91 -12.69 -8.03
N LEU A 194 12.70 -13.07 -6.77
CA LEU A 194 13.27 -14.27 -6.16
C LEU A 194 12.15 -15.30 -5.97
N ARG A 195 12.13 -16.30 -6.85
CA ARG A 195 11.28 -17.49 -6.73
C ARG A 195 12.00 -18.51 -5.87
N ILE A 196 11.38 -18.91 -4.77
CA ILE A 196 11.95 -19.87 -3.82
C ILE A 196 11.03 -21.08 -3.67
N ASP A 197 11.55 -22.23 -3.29
CA ASP A 197 10.67 -23.32 -2.83
C ASP A 197 9.99 -22.92 -1.51
N SER A 198 8.75 -23.37 -1.28
CA SER A 198 8.02 -23.06 -0.05
C SER A 198 8.82 -23.48 1.18
N ASP A 199 8.88 -22.60 2.18
CA ASP A 199 9.59 -22.75 3.45
C ASP A 199 11.13 -22.88 3.33
N ALA A 200 11.69 -22.72 2.13
CA ALA A 200 13.13 -22.79 1.91
C ALA A 200 13.85 -21.55 2.46
N ASP A 201 15.05 -21.78 3.00
CA ASP A 201 15.92 -20.69 3.43
C ASP A 201 16.40 -19.86 2.23
N TRP A 202 15.85 -18.66 2.12
CA TRP A 202 16.13 -17.73 1.02
C TRP A 202 17.28 -16.76 1.30
N ARG A 203 17.89 -16.79 2.49
CA ARG A 203 19.02 -15.93 2.84
C ARG A 203 20.21 -16.03 1.87
N PRO A 204 20.59 -17.22 1.35
CA PRO A 204 21.67 -17.32 0.36
C PRO A 204 21.41 -16.49 -0.90
N LEU A 205 20.13 -16.27 -1.26
CA LEU A 205 19.78 -15.45 -2.43
C LEU A 205 20.01 -13.95 -2.19
N LEU A 206 20.13 -13.52 -0.93
CA LEU A 206 20.39 -12.12 -0.59
C LEU A 206 21.78 -11.66 -1.03
N GLU A 207 22.71 -12.56 -1.34
CA GLU A 207 24.00 -12.20 -1.96
C GLU A 207 23.80 -11.49 -3.31
N ARG A 208 22.68 -11.78 -3.99
CA ARG A 208 22.30 -11.19 -5.28
C ARG A 208 21.56 -9.87 -5.12
N VAL A 209 21.14 -9.52 -3.90
CA VAL A 209 20.33 -8.32 -3.61
C VAL A 209 21.25 -7.11 -3.50
N PRO A 210 21.11 -6.10 -4.39
CA PRO A 210 21.90 -4.88 -4.32
C PRO A 210 21.71 -4.19 -2.97
N ARG A 211 22.77 -3.55 -2.46
CA ARG A 211 22.60 -2.59 -1.37
C ARG A 211 22.09 -1.28 -1.96
N PRO A 212 20.91 -0.78 -1.55
CA PRO A 212 20.49 0.58 -1.83
C PRO A 212 21.64 1.53 -1.51
N ARG A 213 22.02 2.37 -2.47
CA ARG A 213 23.05 3.38 -2.23
C ARG A 213 22.56 4.32 -1.14
N SER A 214 23.26 4.34 0.00
CA SER A 214 23.28 5.47 0.93
C SER A 214 24.19 6.51 0.30
N ASP A 215 23.59 7.58 -0.23
CA ASP A 215 24.36 8.77 -0.63
C ASP A 215 24.58 9.66 0.61
#